data_AF-H9M8I8-F1
#
_entry.id   AF-H9M8I8-F1
#
_cell.length_a   1.000
_cell.length_b   1.000
_cell.length_c   1.000
_cell.angle_alpha   90.00
_cell.angle_beta   90.00
_cell.angle_gamma   90.00
#
_symmetry.space_group_name_H-M   'P 1'
#
loop_
_entity.id
_entity.type
_entity.pdbx_description
1 polymer ?
#
loop_
_entity_poly.entity_id
_entity_poly.type
_entity_poly.pdbx_seq_one_letter_code
_entity_poly.pdbx_strand_id
1 'polypeptide(L)'
;SAVDWWTYGIFLYELLFGKTPFKGAGNTATLNNVVGQPLKFPETPVVSYAAKDLVRGLLVKEPQHRLAFKRGATEIKQHPFFEGLNWALIRCSTPPEVPKPLETTFPVQTLPTGSTSGKKIVGADSNLTRNHLEFQVF
;
A
#
# COMPACT_ATOMS: atom_id res chain seq x y z
N SER A 1 -13.28 9.37 -5.12
CA SER A 1 -14.54 8.67 -5.46
C SER A 1 -15.15 8.05 -4.22
N ALA A 2 -16.48 7.84 -4.14
CA ALA A 2 -17.10 7.15 -3.00
C ALA A 2 -16.64 5.68 -2.89
N VAL A 3 -16.29 5.07 -4.03
CA VAL A 3 -15.77 3.70 -4.12
C VAL A 3 -14.38 3.60 -3.47
N ASP A 4 -13.50 4.60 -3.66
CA ASP A 4 -12.16 4.59 -3.07
C ASP A 4 -12.23 4.55 -1.53
N TRP A 5 -13.16 5.30 -0.94
CA TRP A 5 -13.34 5.32 0.51
C TRP A 5 -13.88 4.01 1.07
N TRP A 6 -14.70 3.30 0.29
CA TRP A 6 -15.10 1.94 0.64
C TRP A 6 -13.90 1.00 0.65
N THR A 7 -13.13 0.98 -0.43
CA THR A 7 -11.94 0.12 -0.56
C THR A 7 -10.92 0.43 0.53
N TYR A 8 -10.76 1.71 0.89
CA TYR A 8 -9.94 2.12 2.02
C TYR A 8 -10.44 1.54 3.35
N GLY A 9 -11.75 1.55 3.60
CA GLY A 9 -12.35 0.90 4.77
C GLY A 9 -12.14 -0.61 4.82
N ILE A 10 -12.21 -1.29 3.67
CA ILE A 10 -11.91 -2.73 3.56
C ILE A 10 -10.44 -2.98 3.93
N PHE A 11 -9.53 -2.19 3.35
CA PHE A 11 -8.10 -2.30 3.61
C PHE A 11 -7.75 -2.04 5.08
N LEU A 12 -8.33 -1.02 5.71
CA LEU A 12 -8.13 -0.76 7.15
C LEU A 12 -8.62 -1.93 8.01
N TYR A 13 -9.77 -2.52 7.69
CA TYR A 13 -10.25 -3.70 8.40
C TYR A 13 -9.25 -4.86 8.27
N GLU A 14 -8.73 -5.09 7.07
CA GLU A 14 -7.74 -6.15 6.81
C GLU A 14 -6.43 -5.92 7.55
N LEU A 15 -5.92 -4.69 7.61
CA LEU A 15 -4.74 -4.36 8.40
C LEU A 15 -4.93 -4.61 9.90
N LEU A 16 -6.13 -4.35 10.42
CA LEU A 16 -6.44 -4.48 11.84
C LEU A 16 -6.72 -5.93 12.25
N PHE A 17 -7.33 -6.74 11.38
CA PHE A 17 -7.86 -8.06 11.74
C PHE A 17 -7.32 -9.21 10.89
N GLY A 18 -6.51 -8.94 9.87
CA GLY A 18 -5.92 -9.94 8.98
C GLY A 18 -6.93 -10.71 8.11
N LYS A 19 -8.18 -10.23 8.00
CA LYS A 19 -9.25 -10.90 7.25
C LYS A 19 -10.18 -9.90 6.58
N THR A 20 -10.77 -10.27 5.43
CA THR A 20 -11.73 -9.42 4.71
C THR A 20 -13.12 -9.48 5.38
N PRO A 21 -13.78 -8.34 5.67
CA PRO A 21 -14.99 -8.29 6.49
C PRO A 21 -16.23 -8.98 5.89
N PHE A 22 -16.32 -9.11 4.56
CA PHE A 22 -17.49 -9.65 3.86
C PHE A 22 -17.20 -10.92 3.04
N LYS A 23 -16.04 -11.56 3.25
CA LYS A 23 -15.64 -12.74 2.47
C LYS A 23 -16.61 -13.90 2.69
N GLY A 24 -17.17 -14.39 1.58
CA GLY A 24 -17.96 -15.62 1.55
C GLY A 24 -17.15 -16.80 1.01
N ALA A 25 -17.79 -17.97 0.90
CA ALA A 25 -17.17 -19.17 0.34
C ALA A 25 -16.77 -19.04 -1.15
N GLY A 26 -17.33 -18.05 -1.85
CA GLY A 26 -17.00 -17.74 -3.24
C GLY A 26 -17.47 -16.33 -3.62
N ASN A 27 -17.36 -15.97 -4.89
CA ASN A 27 -17.66 -14.61 -5.37
C ASN A 27 -19.12 -14.22 -5.14
N THR A 28 -20.08 -15.06 -5.52
CA THR A 28 -21.52 -14.79 -5.33
C THR A 28 -21.87 -14.58 -3.85
N ALA A 29 -21.35 -15.44 -2.97
CA ALA A 29 -21.54 -15.31 -1.53
C ALA A 29 -20.92 -14.02 -0.99
N THR A 30 -19.74 -13.64 -1.48
CA THR A 30 -19.06 -12.39 -1.11
C THR A 30 -19.86 -11.17 -1.54
N LEU A 31 -20.38 -11.16 -2.77
CA LEU A 31 -21.25 -10.07 -3.26
C LEU A 31 -22.52 -9.94 -2.41
N ASN A 32 -23.18 -11.06 -2.10
CA ASN A 32 -24.36 -11.07 -1.23
C ASN A 32 -24.04 -10.52 0.16
N ASN A 33 -22.89 -10.87 0.74
CA ASN A 33 -22.43 -10.33 2.03
C ASN A 33 -22.12 -8.83 1.94
N VAL A 34 -21.49 -8.37 0.86
CA VAL A 34 -21.20 -6.95 0.63
C VAL A 34 -22.49 -6.13 0.60
N VAL A 35 -23.60 -6.67 0.12
CA VAL A 35 -24.89 -5.97 0.12
C VAL A 35 -25.63 -6.12 1.45
N GLY A 36 -25.78 -7.35 1.95
CA GLY A 36 -26.74 -7.67 3.01
C GLY A 36 -26.15 -7.92 4.40
N GLN A 37 -24.86 -8.28 4.53
CA GLN A 37 -24.28 -8.54 5.85
C GLN A 37 -23.90 -7.23 6.56
N PRO A 38 -24.31 -7.06 7.83
CA PRO A 38 -23.83 -5.97 8.66
C PRO A 38 -22.34 -6.18 8.99
N LEU A 39 -21.61 -5.07 9.14
CA LEU A 39 -20.20 -5.11 9.54
C LEU A 39 -20.07 -5.67 10.96
N LYS A 40 -19.23 -6.70 11.13
CA LYS A 40 -18.91 -7.31 12.43
C LYS A 40 -17.42 -7.23 12.71
N PHE A 41 -17.09 -6.88 13.95
CA PHE A 41 -15.71 -6.89 14.44
C PHE A 41 -15.50 -8.12 15.32
N PRO A 42 -14.41 -8.89 15.13
CA PRO A 42 -14.07 -9.94 16.07
C PRO A 42 -13.67 -9.34 17.42
N GLU A 43 -13.71 -10.18 18.46
CA GLU A 43 -13.26 -9.81 19.81
C GLU A 43 -11.72 -9.68 19.88
N THR A 44 -11.02 -10.46 19.06
CA THR A 44 -9.55 -10.49 18.98
C THR A 44 -9.05 -10.30 17.54
N PRO A 45 -7.93 -9.57 17.33
CA PRO A 45 -7.22 -8.75 18.32
C PRO A 45 -8.05 -7.54 18.81
N VAL A 46 -7.74 -7.07 20.02
CA VAL A 46 -8.35 -5.84 20.56
C VAL A 46 -7.76 -4.65 19.83
N VAL A 47 -8.63 -3.84 19.24
CA VAL A 47 -8.26 -2.59 18.56
C VAL A 47 -9.03 -1.42 19.16
N SER A 48 -8.50 -0.21 19.02
CA SER A 48 -9.09 0.98 19.62
C SER A 48 -10.51 1.24 19.12
N TYR A 49 -11.32 1.88 19.97
CA TYR A 49 -12.68 2.28 19.59
C TYR A 49 -12.66 3.18 18.35
N ALA A 50 -11.76 4.17 18.31
CA ALA A 50 -11.62 5.09 17.19
C ALA A 50 -11.29 4.38 15.87
N ALA A 51 -10.50 3.29 15.90
CA ALA A 51 -10.24 2.48 14.71
C ALA A 51 -11.51 1.78 14.21
N LYS A 52 -12.27 1.13 15.10
CA LYS A 52 -13.53 0.48 14.74
C LYS A 52 -14.54 1.51 14.22
N ASP A 53 -14.59 2.69 14.84
CA ASP A 53 -15.49 3.77 14.45
C ASP A 53 -15.19 4.32 13.05
N LEU A 54 -13.91 4.54 12.74
CA LEU A 54 -13.47 4.94 11.40
C LEU A 54 -13.92 3.92 10.34
N VAL A 55 -13.67 2.63 10.60
CA VAL A 55 -14.04 1.54 9.68
C VAL A 55 -15.56 1.44 9.53
N ARG A 56 -16.35 1.61 10.60
CA ARG A 56 -17.82 1.67 10.51
C ARG A 56 -18.29 2.79 9.60
N GLY A 57 -17.72 3.99 9.75
CA GLY A 57 -18.06 5.15 8.93
C GLY A 57 -17.73 4.96 7.45
N LEU A 58 -16.61 4.32 7.13
CA LEU A 58 -16.18 4.05 5.76
C LEU A 58 -16.96 2.91 5.09
N LEU A 59 -17.43 1.92 5.87
CA LEU A 59 -18.14 0.74 5.36
C LEU A 59 -19.67 0.85 5.49
N VAL A 60 -20.19 2.08 5.51
CA VAL A 60 -21.62 2.33 5.32
C VAL A 60 -22.01 1.98 3.88
N LYS A 61 -23.02 1.11 3.73
CA LYS A 61 -23.48 0.61 2.43
C LYS A 61 -23.98 1.77 1.56
N GLU A 62 -24.81 2.63 2.13
CA GLU A 62 -25.38 3.79 1.46
C GLU A 62 -24.32 4.90 1.28
N PRO A 63 -23.91 5.25 0.05
CA PRO A 63 -22.81 6.18 -0.17
C PRO A 63 -23.04 7.57 0.44
N GLN A 64 -24.28 8.06 0.46
CA GLN A 64 -24.60 9.41 0.98
C GLN A 64 -24.45 9.54 2.50
N HIS A 65 -24.45 8.42 3.22
CA HIS A 65 -24.26 8.35 4.67
C HIS A 65 -22.85 7.91 5.06
N ARG A 66 -22.00 7.62 4.07
CA ARG A 66 -20.63 7.18 4.29
C ARG A 66 -19.76 8.35 4.73
N LEU A 67 -18.85 8.08 5.66
CA LEU A 67 -17.77 9.01 5.98
C LEU A 67 -17.00 9.36 4.71
N ALA A 68 -16.54 10.60 4.59
CA ALA A 68 -15.89 11.17 3.43
C ALA A 68 -16.80 11.44 2.22
N PHE A 69 -18.13 11.37 2.39
CA PHE A 69 -19.08 11.73 1.32
C PHE A 69 -19.06 13.23 0.99
N LYS A 70 -19.07 14.12 2.00
CA LYS A 70 -19.23 15.57 1.76
C LYS A 70 -17.90 16.27 1.52
N ARG A 71 -16.90 16.04 2.36
CA ARG A 71 -15.57 16.70 2.27
C ARG A 71 -14.41 15.74 2.03
N GLY A 72 -14.70 14.52 1.58
CA GLY A 72 -13.67 13.57 1.18
C GLY A 72 -12.63 13.32 2.29
N ALA A 73 -11.36 13.40 1.90
CA ALA A 73 -10.24 13.14 2.79
C ALA A 73 -10.22 14.04 4.03
N THR A 74 -10.80 15.24 3.98
CA THR A 74 -10.80 16.16 5.14
C THR A 74 -11.57 15.56 6.33
N GLU A 75 -12.68 14.87 6.10
CA GLU A 75 -13.42 14.20 7.19
C GLU A 75 -12.60 13.08 7.82
N ILE A 76 -11.88 12.32 7.00
CA ILE A 76 -11.02 11.23 7.47
C ILE A 76 -9.86 11.80 8.29
N LYS A 77 -9.20 12.86 7.80
CA LYS A 77 -8.07 13.49 8.49
C LYS A 77 -8.44 14.08 9.85
N GLN A 78 -9.70 14.49 10.03
CA GLN A 78 -10.24 15.04 11.28
C GLN A 78 -10.78 13.97 12.23
N HIS A 79 -10.82 12.70 11.81
CA HIS A 79 -11.36 11.62 12.62
C HIS A 79 -10.46 11.36 13.85
N PRO A 80 -11.03 11.07 15.04
CA PRO A 80 -10.25 10.80 16.26
C PRO A 80 -9.20 9.69 16.12
N PHE A 81 -9.35 8.79 15.15
CA PHE A 81 -8.34 7.76 14.85
C PHE A 81 -6.98 8.36 14.45
N PHE A 82 -6.97 9.53 13.84
CA PHE A 82 -5.77 10.26 13.43
C PHE A 82 -5.45 11.44 14.33
N GLU A 83 -6.00 11.48 15.54
CA GLU A 83 -5.67 12.51 16.52
C GLU A 83 -4.17 12.54 16.81
N GLY A 84 -3.59 13.74 16.85
CA GLY A 84 -2.14 13.95 17.02
C GLY A 84 -1.30 13.77 15.76
N LEU A 85 -1.87 13.34 14.62
CA LEU A 85 -1.13 13.18 13.38
C LEU A 85 -0.93 14.53 12.65
N ASN A 86 0.33 14.91 12.42
CA ASN A 86 0.64 16.07 11.57
C ASN A 86 0.66 15.66 10.09
N TRP A 87 -0.48 15.85 9.42
CA TRP A 87 -0.64 15.54 8.00
C TRP A 87 0.30 16.29 7.05
N ALA A 88 0.78 17.48 7.44
CA ALA A 88 1.72 18.24 6.61
C ALA A 88 3.12 17.63 6.60
N LEU A 89 3.50 16.92 7.67
CA LEU A 89 4.84 16.36 7.86
C LEU A 89 4.89 14.83 7.71
N ILE A 90 3.77 14.18 7.38
CA ILE A 90 3.65 12.71 7.37
C ILE A 90 4.66 12.01 6.44
N ARG A 91 5.10 12.68 5.36
CA ARG A 91 6.10 12.14 4.43
C ARG A 91 7.54 12.27 4.95
N CYS A 92 7.74 13.07 6.00
CA CYS A 92 9.03 13.31 6.63
C CYS A 92 9.15 12.62 7.99
N SER A 93 8.07 12.03 8.51
CA SER A 93 8.13 11.22 9.73
C SER A 93 8.80 9.88 9.46
N THR A 94 9.57 9.40 10.44
CA THR A 94 10.11 8.03 10.42
C THR A 94 8.95 7.03 10.43
N PRO A 95 8.87 6.08 9.47
CA PRO A 95 7.85 5.06 9.47
C PRO A 95 8.05 4.11 10.66
N PRO A 96 6.99 3.46 11.16
CA PRO A 96 7.09 2.52 12.29
C PRO A 96 8.06 1.36 12.04
N GLU A 97 8.17 0.91 10.79
CA GLU A 97 9.08 -0.14 10.37
C GLU A 97 9.93 0.36 9.19
N VAL A 98 11.25 0.29 9.34
CA VAL A 98 12.22 0.65 8.29
C VAL A 98 12.82 -0.65 7.74
N PRO A 99 12.57 -1.01 6.46
CA PRO A 99 13.13 -2.22 5.86
C PRO A 99 14.66 -2.22 5.91
N LYS A 100 15.24 -3.36 6.26
CA LYS A 100 16.70 -3.54 6.22
C LYS A 100 17.18 -3.51 4.77
N PRO A 101 18.31 -2.85 4.46
CA PRO A 101 18.92 -2.95 3.14
C PRO A 101 19.18 -4.41 2.78
N LEU A 102 18.81 -4.79 1.56
CA LEU A 102 19.14 -6.10 1.01
C LEU A 102 20.66 -6.14 0.80
N GLU A 103 21.38 -6.94 1.57
CA GLU A 103 22.80 -7.22 1.30
C GLU A 103 22.90 -8.08 0.03
N THR A 104 22.97 -7.44 -1.13
CA THR A 104 23.41 -8.11 -2.36
C THR A 104 24.92 -8.30 -2.28
N THR A 105 25.37 -9.34 -1.59
CA THR A 105 26.72 -9.87 -1.81
C THR A 105 26.74 -10.48 -3.20
N PHE A 106 27.14 -9.69 -4.20
CA PHE A 106 27.54 -10.26 -5.47
C PHE A 106 28.82 -11.07 -5.21
N PRO A 107 28.87 -12.38 -5.54
CA PRO A 107 30.12 -13.10 -5.49
C PRO A 107 31.07 -12.42 -6.49
N VAL A 108 32.10 -11.76 -5.98
CA VAL A 108 33.20 -11.25 -6.77
C VAL A 108 33.86 -12.47 -7.40
N GLN A 109 33.57 -12.74 -8.66
CA GLN A 109 34.40 -13.61 -9.48
C GLN A 109 35.74 -12.90 -9.64
N THR A 110 36.72 -13.30 -8.83
CA THR A 110 38.12 -12.89 -9.00
C THR A 110 38.60 -13.36 -10.37
N LEU A 111 38.72 -12.44 -11.33
CA LEU A 111 39.47 -12.69 -12.56
C LEU A 111 40.96 -12.80 -12.24
N PRO A 112 41.72 -13.72 -12.87
CA PRO A 112 43.16 -13.82 -12.70
C PRO A 112 43.86 -12.61 -13.35
N THR A 113 44.74 -11.98 -12.59
CA THR A 113 45.69 -10.95 -13.03
C THR A 113 46.62 -11.46 -14.12
N GLY A 114 46.57 -10.85 -15.31
CA GLY A 114 47.49 -11.05 -16.42
C GLY A 114 48.04 -9.71 -16.93
N SER A 115 49.35 -9.65 -17.13
CA SER A 115 50.21 -8.48 -17.33
C SER A 115 50.22 -7.85 -18.74
N THR A 116 50.31 -6.50 -18.76
CA THR A 116 51.19 -5.62 -19.59
C THR A 116 51.15 -5.58 -21.13
N SER A 117 50.95 -4.35 -21.65
CA SER A 117 51.42 -3.71 -22.92
C SER A 117 50.67 -3.86 -24.27
N GLY A 118 50.30 -2.71 -24.88
CA GLY A 118 50.35 -2.53 -26.35
C GLY A 118 49.27 -1.68 -27.08
N LYS A 119 49.58 -0.40 -27.35
CA LYS A 119 49.20 0.56 -28.45
C LYS A 119 47.97 0.37 -29.42
N LYS A 120 47.20 1.49 -29.56
CA LYS A 120 46.53 2.17 -30.74
C LYS A 120 45.55 1.34 -31.63
N ILE A 121 44.38 1.79 -32.14
CA ILE A 121 44.00 2.91 -33.06
C ILE A 121 42.44 3.14 -33.02
N VAL A 122 42.00 4.34 -33.41
CA VAL A 122 40.66 4.96 -33.65
C VAL A 122 39.65 4.19 -34.55
N GLY A 123 38.33 4.35 -34.31
CA GLY A 123 37.31 4.35 -35.39
C GLY A 123 35.86 3.89 -35.08
N ALA A 124 34.93 4.86 -35.00
CA ALA A 124 33.51 4.93 -35.40
C ALA A 124 32.48 3.75 -35.32
N ASP A 125 31.31 4.11 -34.77
CA ASP A 125 29.91 3.78 -35.11
C ASP A 125 29.43 2.33 -35.30
N SER A 126 28.49 1.89 -34.43
CA SER A 126 27.06 1.71 -34.76
C SER A 126 26.32 0.80 -33.75
N ASN A 127 25.13 1.26 -33.35
CA ASN A 127 23.95 0.55 -32.88
C ASN A 127 24.08 -0.95 -32.50
N LEU A 128 23.75 -1.32 -31.24
CA LEU A 128 22.64 -2.26 -30.96
C LEU A 128 22.30 -2.36 -29.46
N THR A 129 21.01 -2.16 -29.17
CA THR A 129 20.23 -2.62 -28.00
C THR A 129 20.62 -2.12 -26.60
N ARG A 130 20.10 -0.94 -26.26
CA ARG A 130 19.83 -0.51 -24.89
C ARG A 130 18.36 -0.80 -24.55
N ASN A 131 18.06 -2.05 -24.20
CA ASN A 131 16.84 -2.46 -23.51
C ASN A 131 17.32 -3.18 -22.25
N HIS A 132 16.99 -2.80 -21.02
CA HIS A 132 15.64 -2.87 -20.49
C HIS A 132 15.68 -2.30 -19.07
N LEU A 133 15.23 -1.06 -18.87
CA LEU A 133 14.87 -0.51 -17.55
C LEU A 133 13.85 0.62 -17.77
N GLU A 134 12.74 0.28 -18.43
CA GLU A 134 11.49 1.02 -18.23
C GLU A 134 10.84 0.48 -16.96
N PHE A 135 11.17 1.08 -15.82
CA PHE A 135 10.19 1.19 -14.75
C PHE A 135 9.28 2.36 -15.11
N GLN A 136 8.25 2.09 -15.92
CA GLN A 136 7.12 3.00 -16.00
C GLN A 136 6.43 2.98 -14.64
N VAL A 137 6.48 4.15 -14.01
CA VAL A 137 5.65 4.57 -12.88
C VAL A 137 4.19 4.48 -13.34
N PHE A 138 3.46 3.50 -12.82
CA PHE A 138 2.01 3.57 -12.69
C PHE A 138 1.67 4.06 -11.27
#